data_AF-A0A7X7U5L9-F1
#
_entry.id   AF-A0A7X7U5L9-F1
#
_cell.length_a   1.000
_cell.length_b   1.000
_cell.length_c   1.000
_cell.angle_alpha   90.00
_cell.angle_beta   90.00
_cell.angle_gamma   90.00
#
_symmetry.space_group_name_H-M   'P 1'
#
loop_
_entity.id
_entity.type
_entity.pdbx_description
1 polymer ?
#
loop_
_entity_poly.entity_id
_entity_poly.type
_entity_poly.pdbx_seq_one_letter_code
_entity_poly.pdbx_strand_id
1 'polypeptide(L)'
;MAWGLILLWVAGCGLAMWRWRDLWRRLAARIRLPWGLKFVLGCTTLALVEEAVTTLMTNCAPLFGVQVGQAYITASADYLDVVLYHSVVVFVPMFVGWWVMLRRWRFSPFSVFILFGLTGLLAETVTFGPQNLGNFAFWIFVYGLMVWLPAYCVPADRPARPPRWWAYPLAVILPFLFLPLMAILSPWLWLTPKHPPVHFPPIR
;
A
#
# COMPACT_ATOMS: atom_id res chain seq x y z
N MET A 1 2.08 13.02 -14.13
CA MET A 1 1.81 12.69 -12.71
C MET A 1 2.64 11.51 -12.21
N ALA A 2 2.74 10.37 -12.91
CA ALA A 2 3.56 9.22 -12.50
C ALA A 2 5.00 9.57 -12.06
N TRP A 3 5.67 10.50 -12.76
CA TRP A 3 7.00 11.00 -12.36
C TRP A 3 7.02 11.63 -10.96
N GLY A 4 5.96 12.32 -10.55
CA GLY A 4 5.85 12.88 -9.20
C GLY A 4 5.82 11.78 -8.14
N LEU A 5 5.08 10.70 -8.39
CA LEU A 5 5.09 9.54 -7.50
C LEU A 5 6.45 8.83 -7.47
N ILE A 6 7.11 8.70 -8.63
CA ILE A 6 8.47 8.14 -8.70
C ILE A 6 9.45 8.98 -7.87
N LEU A 7 9.43 10.31 -8.00
CA LEU A 7 10.38 11.18 -7.34
C LEU A 7 10.10 11.34 -5.84
N LEU A 8 8.84 11.56 -5.47
CA LEU A 8 8.47 11.87 -4.09
C LEU A 8 8.32 10.61 -3.24
N TRP A 9 7.57 9.62 -3.71
CA TRP A 9 7.34 8.38 -2.98
C TRP A 9 8.47 7.38 -3.17
N VAL A 10 8.73 6.97 -4.42
CA VAL A 10 9.68 5.87 -4.67
C VAL A 10 11.11 6.29 -4.33
N ALA A 11 11.58 7.40 -4.86
CA ALA A 11 12.93 7.89 -4.59
C ALA A 11 12.98 8.60 -3.23
N GLY A 12 12.17 9.63 -2.99
CA GLY A 12 12.21 10.42 -1.75
C GLY A 12 11.92 9.59 -0.50
N CYS A 13 10.68 9.10 -0.36
CA CYS A 13 10.30 8.29 0.80
C CYS A 13 11.06 6.96 0.83
N GLY A 14 11.27 6.29 -0.30
CA GLY A 14 12.03 5.04 -0.34
C GLY A 14 13.48 5.19 0.13
N LEU A 15 14.21 6.22 -0.32
CA LEU A 15 15.58 6.51 0.16
C LEU A 15 15.59 6.91 1.63
N ALA A 16 14.60 7.70 2.09
CA ALA A 16 14.45 8.06 3.50
C ALA A 16 14.24 6.82 4.38
N MET A 17 13.32 5.93 3.98
CA MET A 17 13.09 4.66 4.66
C MET A 17 14.36 3.82 4.69
N TRP A 18 15.09 3.73 3.57
CA TRP A 18 16.31 2.95 3.48
C TRP A 18 17.43 3.52 4.35
N ARG A 19 17.64 4.84 4.32
CA ARG A 19 18.69 5.54 5.07
C ARG A 19 18.46 5.48 6.57
N TRP A 20 17.22 5.61 7.02
CA TRP A 20 16.87 5.69 8.45
C TRP A 20 16.18 4.43 8.99
N ARG A 21 16.20 3.31 8.28
CA ARG A 21 15.55 2.04 8.69
C ARG A 21 15.85 1.61 10.12
N ASP A 22 17.10 1.75 10.56
CA ASP A 22 17.53 1.32 11.90
C ASP A 22 17.10 2.32 12.99
N LEU A 23 16.92 3.59 12.63
CA LEU A 23 16.28 4.56 13.52
C LEU A 23 14.81 4.20 13.71
N TRP A 24 14.08 3.98 12.62
CA TRP A 24 12.66 3.60 12.65
C TRP A 24 12.43 2.30 13.41
N ARG A 25 13.26 1.28 13.20
CA ARG A 25 13.20 0.02 13.96
C ARG A 25 13.40 0.24 15.47
N ARG A 26 14.36 1.09 15.86
CA ARG A 26 14.59 1.44 17.26
C ARG A 26 13.42 2.19 17.88
N LEU A 27 12.82 3.13 17.14
CA LEU A 27 11.62 3.86 17.58
C LEU A 27 10.43 2.91 17.73
N ALA A 28 10.18 2.05 16.75
CA ALA A 28 9.12 1.04 16.79
C ALA A 28 9.29 0.06 17.96
N ALA A 29 10.54 -0.27 18.34
CA ALA A 29 10.82 -1.12 19.50
C ALA A 29 10.42 -0.49 20.84
N ARG A 30 10.43 0.84 20.97
CA ARG A 30 10.05 1.56 22.21
C ARG A 30 8.55 1.54 22.48
N ILE A 31 7.73 1.37 21.45
CA ILE A 31 6.28 1.38 21.56
C ILE A 31 5.80 0.06 22.19
N ARG A 32 4.99 0.10 23.26
CA ARG A 32 4.46 -1.09 23.95
C ARG A 32 3.21 -1.68 23.27
N LEU A 33 3.29 -1.92 21.95
CA LEU A 33 2.22 -2.57 21.19
C LEU A 33 2.65 -3.98 20.72
N PRO A 34 1.70 -4.91 20.52
CA PRO A 34 1.98 -6.16 19.84
C PRO A 34 2.58 -5.90 18.47
N TRP A 35 3.61 -6.67 18.08
CA TRP A 35 4.31 -6.44 16.81
C TRP A 35 3.39 -6.53 15.58
N GLY A 36 2.35 -7.37 15.65
CA GLY A 36 1.37 -7.51 14.57
C GLY A 36 0.59 -6.24 14.33
N LEU A 37 0.16 -5.59 15.41
CA LEU A 37 -0.51 -4.31 15.35
C LEU A 37 0.43 -3.22 14.84
N LYS A 38 1.70 -3.21 15.29
CA LYS A 38 2.72 -2.29 14.77
C LYS A 38 2.93 -2.46 13.26
N PHE A 39 2.94 -3.70 12.78
CA PHE A 39 3.08 -4.00 11.36
C PHE A 39 1.90 -3.42 10.58
N VAL A 40 0.66 -3.77 10.95
CA VAL A 40 -0.54 -3.30 10.25
C VAL A 40 -0.63 -1.77 10.29
N LEU A 41 -0.50 -1.16 11.48
CA LEU A 41 -0.54 0.30 11.61
C LEU A 41 0.59 0.98 10.83
N GLY A 42 1.81 0.43 10.85
CA GLY A 42 2.94 0.96 10.08
C GLY A 42 2.68 0.90 8.58
N CYS A 43 2.15 -0.21 8.07
CA CYS A 43 1.75 -0.33 6.67
C CYS A 43 0.65 0.67 6.31
N THR A 44 -0.37 0.80 7.16
CA THR A 44 -1.46 1.77 6.97
C THR A 44 -0.94 3.20 6.97
N THR A 45 -0.06 3.57 7.90
CA THR A 45 0.55 4.91 7.91
C THR A 45 1.32 5.18 6.63
N LEU A 46 2.08 4.20 6.13
CA LEU A 46 2.81 4.37 4.87
C LEU A 46 1.88 4.44 3.66
N ALA A 47 0.79 3.67 3.63
CA ALA A 47 -0.23 3.79 2.61
C ALA A 47 -0.91 5.17 2.63
N LEU A 48 -1.23 5.70 3.82
CA LEU A 48 -1.78 7.05 3.96
C LEU A 48 -0.81 8.13 3.44
N VAL A 49 0.49 8.00 3.71
CA VAL A 49 1.51 8.92 3.19
C VAL A 49 1.62 8.82 1.67
N GLU A 50 1.61 7.61 1.12
CA GLU A 50 1.60 7.39 -0.31
C GLU A 50 0.37 8.06 -0.94
N GLU A 51 -0.82 7.89 -0.36
CA GLU A 51 -2.04 8.50 -0.87
C GLU A 51 -2.06 10.03 -0.75
N ALA A 52 -1.37 10.58 0.25
CA ALA A 52 -1.17 12.02 0.35
C ALA A 52 -0.30 12.52 -0.80
N VAL A 53 0.75 11.76 -1.19
CA VAL A 53 1.60 12.09 -2.33
C VAL A 53 0.82 11.96 -3.65
N THR A 54 0.08 10.88 -3.85
CA THR A 54 -0.68 10.64 -5.09
C THR A 54 -1.77 11.69 -5.27
N THR A 55 -2.53 12.01 -4.22
CA THR A 55 -3.59 13.01 -4.23
C THR A 55 -3.02 14.41 -4.45
N LEU A 56 -1.91 14.76 -3.78
CA LEU A 56 -1.20 16.01 -4.02
C LEU A 56 -0.77 16.13 -5.49
N MET A 57 -0.17 15.07 -6.05
CA MET A 57 0.26 15.08 -7.44
C MET A 57 -0.91 15.19 -8.42
N THR A 58 -2.02 14.50 -8.16
CA THR A 58 -3.26 14.64 -8.93
C THR A 58 -3.78 16.08 -8.89
N ASN A 59 -3.75 16.73 -7.72
CA ASN A 59 -4.16 18.13 -7.55
C ASN A 59 -3.19 19.14 -8.16
N CYS A 60 -1.90 18.81 -8.25
CA CYS A 60 -0.91 19.64 -8.92
C CYS A 60 -0.97 19.53 -10.46
N ALA A 61 -1.80 18.66 -11.05
CA ALA A 61 -1.88 18.50 -12.50
C ALA A 61 -2.02 19.82 -13.30
N PRO A 62 -2.84 20.81 -12.87
CA PRO A 62 -2.97 22.09 -13.56
C PRO A 62 -1.68 22.90 -13.62
N LEU A 63 -0.79 22.75 -12.64
CA LEU A 63 0.52 23.42 -12.63
C LEU A 63 1.43 22.92 -13.76
N PHE A 64 1.13 21.74 -14.32
CA PHE A 64 1.84 21.14 -15.43
C PHE A 64 1.07 21.25 -16.75
N GLY A 65 0.05 22.12 -16.82
CA GLY A 65 -0.74 22.38 -18.02
C GLY A 65 -1.78 21.30 -18.34
N VAL A 66 -2.09 20.41 -17.39
CA VAL A 66 -3.06 19.31 -17.57
C VAL A 66 -4.24 19.51 -16.63
N GLN A 67 -5.48 19.33 -17.10
CA GLN A 67 -6.65 19.46 -16.22
C GLN A 67 -6.69 18.35 -15.16
N VAL A 68 -7.23 18.66 -13.98
CA VAL A 68 -7.49 17.66 -12.93
C VAL A 68 -8.42 16.58 -13.50
N GLY A 69 -8.05 15.31 -13.34
CA GLY A 69 -8.83 14.18 -13.88
C GLY A 69 -8.46 13.75 -15.30
N GLN A 70 -7.55 14.44 -16.00
CA GLN A 70 -7.00 13.96 -17.29
C GLN A 70 -5.71 13.15 -17.12
N ALA A 71 -4.94 13.42 -16.07
CA ALA A 71 -3.75 12.65 -15.70
C ALA A 71 -3.78 12.40 -14.19
N TYR A 72 -4.63 11.47 -13.74
CA TYR A 72 -4.79 11.14 -12.34
C TYR A 72 -4.04 9.86 -11.97
N ILE A 73 -3.54 9.82 -10.73
CA ILE A 73 -2.98 8.61 -10.13
C ILE A 73 -4.03 7.95 -9.23
N THR A 74 -4.86 8.77 -8.58
CA THR A 74 -5.92 8.36 -7.65
C THR A 74 -7.29 8.47 -8.28
N ALA A 75 -8.26 7.71 -7.76
CA ALA A 75 -9.66 7.77 -8.18
C ALA A 75 -10.37 9.09 -7.80
N SER A 76 -9.76 9.91 -6.95
CA SER A 76 -10.32 11.18 -6.50
C SER A 76 -9.23 12.22 -6.24
N ALA A 77 -9.63 13.50 -6.31
CA ALA A 77 -8.83 14.66 -5.93
C ALA A 77 -8.94 14.99 -4.44
N ASP A 78 -9.89 14.38 -3.73
CA ASP A 78 -10.07 14.53 -2.29
C ASP A 78 -9.33 13.40 -1.55
N TYR A 79 -8.42 13.76 -0.65
CA TYR A 79 -7.60 12.80 0.08
C TYR A 79 -8.43 11.90 0.99
N LEU A 80 -9.44 12.44 1.68
CA LEU A 80 -10.30 11.66 2.56
C LEU A 80 -11.15 10.70 1.75
N ASP A 81 -11.59 11.12 0.58
CA ASP A 81 -12.33 10.27 -0.34
C ASP A 81 -11.49 9.07 -0.81
N VAL A 82 -10.26 9.31 -1.27
CA VAL A 82 -9.31 8.25 -1.66
C VAL A 82 -9.07 7.26 -0.52
N VAL A 83 -8.81 7.77 0.68
CA VAL A 83 -8.51 6.95 1.85
C VAL A 83 -9.72 6.14 2.32
N LEU A 84 -10.90 6.75 2.38
CA LEU A 84 -12.09 6.15 2.97
C LEU A 84 -12.91 5.30 2.01
N TYR A 85 -12.79 5.51 0.70
CA TYR A 85 -13.65 4.86 -0.29
C TYR A 85 -12.91 4.06 -1.37
N HIS A 86 -11.62 4.29 -1.59
CA HIS A 86 -10.91 3.70 -2.73
C HIS A 86 -9.78 2.74 -2.33
N SER A 87 -8.72 3.22 -1.70
CA SER A 87 -7.47 2.46 -1.65
C SER A 87 -7.12 1.93 -0.26
N VAL A 88 -7.04 2.78 0.76
CA VAL A 88 -6.60 2.38 2.10
C VAL A 88 -7.56 1.37 2.74
N VAL A 89 -8.88 1.53 2.51
CA VAL A 89 -9.89 0.55 2.94
C VAL A 89 -9.68 -0.85 2.33
N VAL A 90 -9.10 -0.93 1.13
CA VAL A 90 -8.74 -2.20 0.48
C VAL A 90 -7.39 -2.73 1.00
N PHE A 91 -6.44 -1.84 1.29
CA PHE A 91 -5.10 -2.23 1.75
C PHE A 91 -5.07 -2.77 3.17
N VAL A 92 -5.83 -2.21 4.11
CA VAL A 92 -5.80 -2.65 5.53
C VAL A 92 -6.11 -4.15 5.69
N PRO A 93 -7.17 -4.71 5.08
CA PRO A 93 -7.39 -6.14 5.06
C PRO A 93 -6.20 -6.95 4.52
N MET A 94 -5.57 -6.48 3.44
CA MET A 94 -4.40 -7.15 2.87
C MET A 94 -3.19 -7.13 3.81
N PHE A 95 -2.99 -6.04 4.57
CA PHE A 95 -1.96 -5.94 5.61
C PHE A 95 -2.23 -6.91 6.76
N VAL A 96 -3.49 -7.11 7.15
CA VAL A 96 -3.88 -8.15 8.11
C VAL A 96 -3.54 -9.55 7.56
N GLY A 97 -3.78 -9.81 6.28
CA GLY A 97 -3.35 -11.04 5.62
C GLY A 97 -1.84 -11.27 5.71
N TRP A 98 -1.05 -10.23 5.44
CA TRP A 98 0.41 -10.28 5.60
C TRP A 98 0.85 -10.49 7.04
N TRP A 99 0.18 -9.88 8.01
CA TRP A 99 0.43 -10.15 9.42
C TRP A 99 0.24 -11.64 9.75
N VAL A 100 -0.86 -12.25 9.30
CA VAL A 100 -1.12 -13.69 9.49
C VAL A 100 -0.02 -14.56 8.86
N MET A 101 0.43 -14.21 7.65
CA MET A 101 1.54 -14.91 6.99
C MET A 101 2.85 -14.76 7.75
N LEU A 102 3.18 -13.55 8.21
CA LEU A 102 4.42 -13.28 8.97
C LEU A 102 4.44 -13.93 10.34
N ARG A 103 3.27 -14.25 10.93
CA ARG A 103 3.16 -15.09 12.13
C ARG A 103 3.58 -16.53 11.85
N ARG A 104 3.32 -17.05 10.64
CA ARG A 104 3.58 -18.45 10.27
C ARG A 104 4.97 -18.62 9.63
N TRP A 105 5.40 -17.66 8.82
CA TRP A 105 6.61 -17.73 8.00
C TRP A 105 7.57 -16.56 8.22
N ARG A 106 8.87 -16.87 8.16
CA ARG A 106 9.99 -15.92 8.24
C ARG A 106 10.37 -15.41 6.86
N PHE A 107 9.48 -14.66 6.22
CA PHE A 107 9.84 -13.90 5.02
C PHE A 107 10.87 -12.82 5.37
N SER A 108 11.86 -12.63 4.49
CA SER A 108 12.77 -11.49 4.60
C SER A 108 12.02 -10.20 4.25
N PRO A 109 12.38 -9.03 4.82
CA PRO A 109 11.73 -7.75 4.47
C PRO A 109 11.76 -7.44 2.97
N PHE A 110 12.85 -7.84 2.28
CA PHE A 110 12.97 -7.71 0.84
C PHE A 110 12.00 -8.62 0.09
N SER A 111 11.80 -9.87 0.56
CA SER A 111 10.78 -10.75 0.00
C SER A 111 9.38 -10.17 0.18
N VAL A 112 9.07 -9.60 1.35
CA VAL A 112 7.77 -8.95 1.60
C VAL A 112 7.56 -7.78 0.64
N PHE A 113 8.58 -6.94 0.44
CA PHE A 113 8.57 -5.84 -0.53
C PHE A 113 8.21 -6.33 -1.95
N ILE A 114 8.93 -7.33 -2.46
CA ILE A 114 8.67 -7.85 -3.81
C ILE A 114 7.28 -8.49 -3.89
N LEU A 115 6.93 -9.35 -2.94
CA LEU A 115 5.71 -10.15 -3.00
C LEU A 115 4.46 -9.28 -2.87
N PHE A 116 4.45 -8.30 -1.96
CA PHE A 116 3.34 -7.35 -1.88
C PHE A 116 3.33 -6.37 -3.06
N GLY A 117 4.50 -5.99 -3.57
CA GLY A 117 4.63 -5.27 -4.82
C GLY A 117 3.95 -6.00 -6.00
N LEU A 118 4.13 -7.33 -6.08
CA LEU A 118 3.46 -8.17 -7.06
C LEU A 118 1.95 -8.31 -6.80
N THR A 119 1.52 -8.35 -5.53
CA THR A 119 0.08 -8.29 -5.19
C THR A 119 -0.54 -7.01 -5.73
N GLY A 120 0.10 -5.86 -5.51
CA GLY A 120 -0.38 -4.58 -6.00
C GLY A 120 -0.36 -4.48 -7.52
N LEU A 121 0.72 -4.93 -8.19
CA LEU A 121 0.76 -5.03 -9.65
C LEU A 121 -0.39 -5.89 -10.20
N LEU A 122 -0.68 -7.03 -9.56
CA LEU A 122 -1.79 -7.89 -9.96
C LEU A 122 -3.13 -7.17 -9.79
N ALA A 123 -3.33 -6.45 -8.68
CA ALA A 123 -4.54 -5.65 -8.46
C ALA A 123 -4.72 -4.58 -9.55
N GLU A 124 -3.67 -3.83 -9.88
CA GLU A 124 -3.67 -2.82 -10.95
C GLU A 124 -3.94 -3.43 -12.32
N THR A 125 -3.38 -4.61 -12.58
CA THR A 125 -3.56 -5.33 -13.85
C THR A 125 -5.00 -5.81 -14.01
N VAL A 126 -5.60 -6.33 -12.94
CA VAL A 126 -6.99 -6.83 -12.95
C VAL A 126 -8.01 -5.69 -13.02
N THR A 127 -7.76 -4.58 -12.31
CA THR A 127 -8.71 -3.45 -12.24
C THR A 127 -8.62 -2.53 -13.45
N PHE A 128 -7.41 -2.19 -13.91
CA PHE A 128 -7.21 -1.17 -14.94
C PHE A 128 -6.67 -1.71 -16.27
N GLY A 129 -6.27 -2.99 -16.33
CA GLY A 129 -5.94 -3.70 -17.57
C GLY A 129 -4.47 -4.15 -17.71
N PRO A 130 -4.19 -5.00 -18.72
CA PRO A 130 -2.90 -5.67 -18.90
C PRO A 130 -1.72 -4.75 -19.20
N GLN A 131 -1.97 -3.53 -19.67
CA GLN A 131 -0.93 -2.53 -19.94
C GLN A 131 -0.10 -2.19 -18.69
N ASN A 132 -0.65 -2.38 -17.48
CA ASN A 132 0.07 -2.17 -16.22
C ASN A 132 1.24 -3.15 -16.01
N LEU A 133 1.25 -4.30 -16.69
CA LEU A 133 2.38 -5.23 -16.69
C LEU A 133 3.65 -4.58 -17.27
N GLY A 134 3.52 -3.66 -18.23
CA GLY A 134 4.65 -2.89 -18.76
C GLY A 134 5.31 -1.99 -17.70
N ASN A 135 4.54 -1.58 -16.69
CA ASN A 135 4.97 -0.74 -15.58
C ASN A 135 5.25 -1.57 -14.30
N PHE A 136 5.56 -2.86 -14.42
CA PHE A 136 5.72 -3.77 -13.27
C PHE A 136 6.68 -3.24 -12.21
N ALA A 137 7.82 -2.69 -12.61
CA ALA A 137 8.83 -2.17 -11.69
C ALA A 137 8.25 -1.01 -10.87
N PHE A 138 7.57 -0.07 -11.53
CA PHE A 138 6.92 1.06 -10.87
C PHE A 138 5.93 0.59 -9.80
N TRP A 139 5.01 -0.31 -10.15
CA TRP A 139 4.00 -0.80 -9.21
C TRP A 139 4.60 -1.61 -8.05
N ILE A 140 5.61 -2.44 -8.32
CA ILE A 140 6.31 -3.17 -7.26
C ILE A 140 6.91 -2.21 -6.24
N PHE A 141 7.51 -1.11 -6.69
CA PHE A 141 8.06 -0.11 -5.78
C PHE A 141 6.97 0.66 -5.03
N VAL A 142 5.88 1.07 -5.70
CA VAL A 142 4.77 1.81 -5.06
C VAL A 142 4.20 1.02 -3.89
N TYR A 143 3.72 -0.20 -4.14
CA TYR A 143 3.07 -1.02 -3.10
C TYR A 143 4.09 -1.65 -2.16
N GLY A 144 5.21 -2.14 -2.68
CA GLY A 144 6.23 -2.79 -1.86
C GLY A 144 6.78 -1.87 -0.77
N LEU A 145 6.96 -0.58 -1.06
CA LEU A 145 7.44 0.40 -0.07
C LEU A 145 6.48 0.59 1.10
N MET A 146 5.16 0.41 0.88
CA MET A 146 4.16 0.51 1.96
C MET A 146 4.41 -0.53 3.06
N VAL A 147 4.98 -1.68 2.72
CA VAL A 147 5.15 -2.81 3.66
C VAL A 147 6.59 -3.09 4.05
N TRP A 148 7.58 -2.61 3.28
CA TRP A 148 8.99 -2.95 3.47
C TRP A 148 9.52 -2.55 4.85
N LEU A 149 9.33 -1.29 5.25
CA LEU A 149 9.85 -0.79 6.52
C LEU A 149 9.10 -1.42 7.72
N PRO A 150 7.76 -1.53 7.72
CA PRO A 150 7.04 -2.30 8.73
C PRO A 150 7.53 -3.76 8.83
N ALA A 151 7.78 -4.42 7.71
CA ALA A 151 8.33 -5.78 7.67
C ALA A 151 9.74 -5.86 8.28
N TYR A 152 10.58 -4.85 8.04
CA TYR A 152 11.91 -4.73 8.66
C TYR A 152 11.85 -4.60 10.18
N CYS A 153 10.76 -4.03 10.72
CA CYS A 153 10.55 -3.86 12.15
C CYS A 153 9.99 -5.12 12.86
N VAL A 154 9.64 -6.17 12.12
CA VAL A 154 9.08 -7.40 12.72
C VAL A 154 10.17 -8.17 13.48
N PRO A 155 9.92 -8.60 14.74
CA PRO A 155 10.90 -9.33 15.55
C PRO A 155 11.42 -10.60 14.87
N ALA A 156 12.74 -10.79 14.84
CA ALA A 156 13.40 -11.89 14.13
C ALA A 156 13.37 -13.21 14.92
N ASP A 157 13.25 -13.12 16.24
CA ASP A 157 13.23 -14.19 17.25
C ASP A 157 11.85 -14.84 17.44
N ARG A 158 10.85 -14.44 16.65
CA ARG A 158 9.50 -15.00 16.70
C ARG A 158 9.46 -16.48 16.29
N PRO A 159 8.53 -17.28 16.83
CA PRO A 159 8.35 -18.69 16.46
C PRO A 159 7.67 -18.80 15.08
N ALA A 160 8.44 -18.64 14.01
CA ALA A 160 7.97 -18.74 12.63
C ALA A 160 8.91 -19.66 11.81
N ARG A 161 8.34 -20.36 10.82
CA ARG A 161 9.07 -21.33 9.98
C ARG A 161 9.70 -20.65 8.77
N PRO A 162 10.79 -21.17 8.19
CA PRO A 162 11.24 -20.68 6.89
C PRO A 162 10.14 -20.90 5.82
N PRO A 163 9.91 -19.94 4.90
CA PRO A 163 8.94 -20.11 3.83
C PRO A 163 9.39 -21.22 2.87
N ARG A 164 8.47 -22.13 2.53
CA ARG A 164 8.67 -23.11 1.45
C ARG A 164 8.45 -22.42 0.09
N TRP A 165 8.90 -23.05 -1.00
CA TRP A 165 8.75 -22.51 -2.35
C TRP A 165 7.31 -22.11 -2.69
N TRP A 166 6.31 -22.88 -2.26
CA TRP A 166 4.89 -22.60 -2.51
C TRP A 166 4.33 -21.45 -1.66
N ALA A 167 5.02 -21.05 -0.59
CA ALA A 167 4.58 -19.93 0.24
C ALA A 167 4.77 -18.58 -0.48
N TYR A 168 5.67 -18.51 -1.46
CA TYR A 168 5.90 -17.30 -2.27
C TYR A 168 4.72 -16.98 -3.21
N PRO A 169 4.27 -17.88 -4.10
CA PRO A 169 3.08 -17.60 -4.91
C PRO A 169 1.83 -17.44 -4.03
N LEU A 170 1.72 -18.19 -2.93
CA LEU A 170 0.63 -18.00 -1.98
C LEU A 170 0.65 -16.58 -1.37
N ALA A 171 1.82 -16.03 -1.07
CA ALA A 171 1.93 -14.69 -0.49
C ALA A 171 1.46 -13.56 -1.42
N VAL A 172 1.41 -13.80 -2.74
CA VAL A 172 0.86 -12.85 -3.71
C VAL A 172 -0.67 -12.88 -3.70
N ILE A 173 -1.26 -14.08 -3.56
CA ILE A 173 -2.71 -14.31 -3.72
C ILE A 173 -3.48 -14.23 -2.39
N LEU A 174 -2.90 -14.74 -1.30
CA LEU A 174 -3.56 -14.80 0.00
C LEU A 174 -4.08 -13.45 0.51
N PRO A 175 -3.40 -12.31 0.30
CA PRO A 175 -3.92 -11.00 0.73
C PRO A 175 -5.34 -10.70 0.20
N PHE A 176 -5.68 -11.15 -1.01
CA PHE A 176 -7.01 -10.95 -1.58
C PHE A 176 -8.12 -11.71 -0.81
N LEU A 177 -7.79 -12.84 -0.17
CA LEU A 177 -8.76 -13.59 0.65
C LEU A 177 -9.18 -12.82 1.91
N PHE A 178 -8.42 -11.80 2.30
CA PHE A 178 -8.75 -10.97 3.44
C PHE A 178 -9.67 -9.80 3.08
N LEU A 179 -9.89 -9.52 1.78
CA LEU A 179 -10.78 -8.44 1.33
C LEU A 179 -12.18 -8.43 1.98
N PRO A 180 -12.85 -9.57 2.26
CA PRO A 180 -14.12 -9.57 2.97
C PRO A 180 -14.09 -8.88 4.35
N LEU A 181 -12.91 -8.74 4.98
CA LEU A 181 -12.77 -7.95 6.22
C LEU A 181 -13.12 -6.47 6.03
N MET A 182 -13.12 -5.94 4.80
CA MET A 182 -13.57 -4.57 4.53
C MET A 182 -15.00 -4.34 5.01
N ALA A 183 -15.87 -5.36 4.97
CA ALA A 183 -17.26 -5.24 5.41
C ALA A 183 -17.36 -4.91 6.90
N ILE A 184 -16.37 -5.31 7.69
CA ILE A 184 -16.28 -5.08 9.14
C ILE A 184 -15.46 -3.83 9.44
N LEU A 185 -14.34 -3.64 8.75
CA LEU A 185 -13.39 -2.55 9.01
C LEU A 185 -13.84 -1.21 8.42
N SER A 186 -14.68 -1.25 7.39
CA SER A 186 -15.16 -0.09 6.65
C SER A 186 -16.67 -0.18 6.40
N PRO A 187 -17.49 -0.26 7.46
CA PRO A 187 -18.91 -0.55 7.32
C PRO A 187 -19.67 0.56 6.58
N TRP A 188 -19.16 1.79 6.59
CA TRP A 188 -19.73 2.89 5.83
C TRP A 188 -19.81 2.58 4.33
N LEU A 189 -18.91 1.78 3.75
CA LEU A 189 -18.91 1.46 2.32
C LEU A 189 -20.20 0.80 1.83
N TRP A 190 -20.90 0.06 2.71
CA TRP A 190 -22.15 -0.62 2.38
C TRP A 190 -23.36 -0.07 3.13
N LEU A 191 -23.14 0.75 4.16
CA LEU A 191 -24.20 1.45 4.90
C LEU A 191 -24.57 2.81 4.27
N THR A 192 -23.70 3.39 3.44
CA THR A 192 -23.99 4.64 2.71
C THR A 192 -24.39 4.37 1.24
N PRO A 193 -25.05 5.32 0.56
CA PRO A 193 -25.29 5.23 -0.88
C PRO A 193 -23.99 4.92 -1.64
N LYS A 194 -24.10 4.21 -2.77
CA LYS A 194 -22.93 3.81 -3.57
C LYS A 194 -22.09 5.04 -3.91
N HIS A 195 -20.87 5.08 -3.36
CA HIS A 195 -19.89 6.11 -3.68
C HIS A 195 -19.46 5.97 -5.15
N PRO A 196 -19.35 7.07 -5.92
CA PRO A 196 -18.90 6.99 -7.30
C PRO A 196 -17.50 6.36 -7.40
N PRO A 197 -17.24 5.57 -8.46
CA PRO A 197 -15.95 4.88 -8.65
C PRO A 197 -14.79 5.85 -8.96
N VAL A 198 -15.10 7.05 -9.47
CA VAL A 198 -14.17 8.14 -9.72
C VAL A 198 -14.88 9.46 -9.39
N HIS A 199 -14.23 10.33 -8.63
CA HIS A 199 -14.80 11.60 -8.20
C HIS A 199 -13.82 12.76 -8.39
N PHE A 200 -14.03 13.55 -9.44
CA PHE A 200 -13.32 14.79 -9.67
C PHE A 200 -14.33 15.94 -9.69
N PRO A 201 -14.03 17.10 -9.05
CA PRO A 201 -14.88 18.27 -9.18
C PRO A 201 -15.02 18.65 -10.67
N PRO A 202 -16.22 19.09 -11.11
CA PRO A 202 -16.44 19.43 -12.51
C PRO A 202 -15.48 20.52 -12.97
N ILE A 203 -14.92 20.30 -14.16
CA ILE A 203 -13.98 21.19 -14.84
C ILE A 203 -14.66 22.57 -14.97
N ARG A 204 -14.09 23.61 -14.37
CA ARG A 204 -14.41 25.01 -14.66
C ARG A 204 -13.37 25.60 -15.57
#